data_AF-A0A926THG4-F1
#
_entry.id   AF-A0A926THG4-F1
#
_cell.length_a   1.000
_cell.length_b   1.000
_cell.length_c   1.000
_cell.angle_alpha   90.00
_cell.angle_beta   90.00
_cell.angle_gamma   90.00
#
_symmetry.space_group_name_H-M   'P 1'
#
loop_
_entity.id
_entity.type
_entity.pdbx_description
1 polymer ?
#
loop_
_entity_poly.entity_id
_entity_poly.type
_entity_poly.pdbx_seq_one_letter_code
_entity_poly.pdbx_strand_id
1 'polypeptide(L)' 'MSQLSLNLVAISIFVVTMTTLLGPLVHLSPVVPTIAVASALGLATLDTLSWQGRGATLLLDWLARFSPEHRDRVVRHEA' A
#
# COMPACT_ATOMS: atom_id res chain seq x y z
N MET A 1 -6.17 13.00 -2.74
CA MET A 1 -5.58 11.64 -2.86
C MET A 1 -6.22 10.96 -4.07
N SER A 2 -5.48 10.18 -4.84
CA SER A 2 -6.06 9.44 -5.97
C SER A 2 -7.00 8.33 -5.45
N GLN A 3 -7.97 7.91 -6.27
CA GLN A 3 -8.86 6.77 -5.96
C GLN A 3 -8.04 5.52 -5.62
N LEU A 4 -6.94 5.29 -6.34
CA LEU A 4 -6.00 4.19 -6.09
C LEU A 4 -5.41 4.27 -4.68
N SER A 5 -4.88 5.43 -4.28
CA SER A 5 -4.31 5.63 -2.95
C SER A 5 -5.34 5.38 -1.84
N LEU A 6 -6.56 5.88 -2.02
CA LEU A 6 -7.65 5.68 -1.05
C LEU A 6 -8.02 4.20 -0.92
N ASN A 7 -8.15 3.50 -2.05
CA ASN A 7 -8.46 2.07 -2.07
C ASN A 7 -7.36 1.24 -1.40
N LEU A 8 -6.09 1.60 -1.59
CA LEU A 8 -4.98 0.88 -0.94
C LEU A 8 -4.96 1.07 0.56
N VAL A 9 -5.27 2.27 1.05
CA VAL A 9 -5.42 2.50 2.49
C VAL A 9 -6.56 1.64 3.03
N ALA A 10 -7.71 1.62 2.35
CA ALA A 10 -8.86 0.81 2.76
C ALA A 10 -8.53 -0.69 2.81
N ILE A 11 -7.89 -1.22 1.75
CA ILE A 11 -7.44 -2.62 1.69
C ILE A 11 -6.43 -2.91 2.81
N SER A 12 -5.48 -2.02 3.07
CA SER A 12 -4.48 -2.20 4.13
C SER A 12 -5.12 -2.31 5.51
N ILE A 13 -6.05 -1.39 5.82
CA ILE A 13 -6.82 -1.42 7.08
C ILE A 13 -7.63 -2.70 7.18
N PHE A 14 -8.32 -3.09 6.10
CA PHE A 14 -9.10 -4.32 6.06
C PHE A 14 -8.25 -5.56 6.31
N VAL A 15 -7.10 -5.68 5.64
CA VAL A 15 -6.17 -6.81 5.79
C VAL A 15 -5.64 -6.89 7.21
N VAL A 16 -5.20 -5.78 7.80
CA VAL A 16 -4.74 -5.76 9.19
C VAL A 16 -5.87 -6.20 10.13
N THR A 17 -7.07 -5.64 9.95
CA THR A 17 -8.23 -5.97 10.77
C THR A 17 -8.59 -7.45 10.66
N MET A 18 -8.72 -7.98 9.44
CA MET A 18 -9.01 -9.40 9.21
C MET A 18 -7.91 -10.30 9.75
N THR A 19 -6.64 -9.93 9.61
CA THR A 19 -5.51 -10.70 10.15
C THR A 19 -5.56 -10.74 11.68
N THR A 20 -5.90 -9.61 12.32
CA THR A 20 -6.05 -9.58 13.79
C THR A 20 -7.27 -10.35 14.28
N LEU A 21 -8.37 -10.34 13.52
CA LEU A 21 -9.62 -10.99 13.89
C LEU A 21 -9.59 -12.51 13.64
N LEU A 22 -9.13 -12.92 12.45
CA LEU A 22 -9.15 -14.30 11.99
C LEU A 22 -7.84 -15.03 12.28
N GLY A 23 -6.72 -14.32 12.44
CA GLY A 23 -5.41 -14.90 12.72
C GLY A 23 -5.39 -15.91 13.86
N PRO A 24 -6.01 -15.63 15.03
CA PRO A 24 -6.08 -16.59 16.12
C PRO A 24 -6.73 -17.94 15.75
N LEU A 25 -7.69 -17.94 14.81
CA LEU A 25 -8.38 -19.17 14.38
C LEU A 25 -7.46 -20.14 13.64
N VAL A 26 -6.38 -19.64 13.05
CA VAL A 26 -5.36 -20.42 12.33
C VAL A 26 -4.03 -20.44 13.09
N HIS A 27 -4.05 -20.13 14.39
CA HIS A 27 -2.86 -20.05 15.24
C HIS A 27 -1.78 -19.06 14.73
N LEU A 28 -2.19 -18.03 13.99
CA LEU A 28 -1.29 -16.97 13.55
C LEU A 28 -0.90 -16.09 14.74
N SER A 29 0.40 -15.92 14.94
CA SER A 29 0.93 -15.09 16.03
C SER A 29 0.51 -13.62 15.85
N PRO A 30 0.02 -12.94 16.92
CA PRO A 30 -0.20 -11.49 16.92
C PRO A 30 1.06 -10.69 16.54
N VAL A 31 2.22 -11.29 16.81
CA VAL A 31 3.46 -11.24 16.02
C VAL A 31 3.42 -10.46 14.71
N VAL A 32 2.73 -11.11 13.79
CA VAL A 32 2.74 -10.87 12.35
C VAL A 32 2.08 -9.54 11.99
N PRO A 33 0.80 -9.28 12.35
CA PRO A 33 0.19 -7.98 12.07
C PRO A 33 0.91 -6.83 12.78
N THR A 34 1.48 -7.05 13.97
CA THR A 34 2.26 -6.01 14.67
C THR A 34 3.51 -5.60 13.88
N ILE A 35 4.33 -6.56 13.46
CA ILE A 35 5.54 -6.26 12.66
C ILE A 35 5.15 -5.63 11.32
N ALA A 36 4.08 -6.10 10.69
CA ALA A 36 3.61 -5.54 9.42
C ALA A 36 3.26 -4.05 9.55
N VAL A 37 2.46 -3.68 10.56
CA VAL A 37 2.07 -2.29 10.81
C VAL A 37 3.27 -1.45 11.23
N ALA A 38 4.11 -1.95 12.15
CA ALA A 38 5.31 -1.24 12.59
C ALA A 38 6.26 -0.95 11.42
N SER A 39 6.44 -1.93 10.53
CA SER A 39 7.28 -1.79 9.33
C SER A 39 6.68 -0.80 8.35
N ALA A 40 5.37 -0.85 8.10
CA ALA A 40 4.68 0.10 7.22
C ALA A 40 4.81 1.54 7.72
N LEU A 41 4.62 1.76 9.03
CA LEU A 41 4.81 3.06 9.65
C LEU A 41 6.27 3.52 9.60
N GLY A 42 7.22 2.62 9.92
CA GLY A 42 8.64 2.91 9.82
C GLY A 42 9.07 3.32 8.42
N LEU A 43 8.62 2.60 7.39
CA LEU A 43 8.87 2.94 5.99
C LEU A 43 8.23 4.27 5.60
N ALA A 44 7.00 4.54 6.04
CA ALA A 44 6.34 5.82 5.80
C ALA A 44 7.10 6.99 6.47
N THR A 45 7.60 6.79 7.70
CA THR A 45 8.43 7.78 8.39
C THR A 45 9.76 7.98 7.68
N LEU A 46 10.44 6.92 7.25
CA LEU A 46 11.68 7.02 6.49
C LEU A 46 11.47 7.75 5.16
N ASP A 47 10.41 7.42 4.43
CA ASP A 47 10.06 8.07 3.15
C ASP A 47 9.72 9.55 3.33
N THR A 48 8.98 9.90 4.38
CA THR A 48 8.63 11.31 4.66
C THR A 48 9.85 12.14 5.08
N LEU A 49 10.72 11.59 5.94
CA LEU A 49 11.90 12.31 6.43
C LEU A 49 13.04 12.36 5.40
N SER A 50 13.29 11.28 4.67
CA SER A 50 14.46 11.17 3.78
C SER A 50 14.14 11.51 2.33
N TRP A 51 12.95 11.14 1.86
CA TRP A 51 12.56 11.23 0.44
C TRP A 51 11.37 12.15 0.19
N GLN A 52 10.88 12.84 1.22
CA GLN A 52 9.77 13.79 1.13
C GLN A 52 8.52 13.19 0.46
N GLY A 53 8.25 11.90 0.67
CA GLY A 53 7.08 11.20 0.10
C GLY A 53 7.25 10.70 -1.34
N ARG A 54 8.45 10.83 -1.94
CA ARG A 54 8.72 10.36 -3.31
C ARG A 54 8.66 8.84 -3.43
N GLY A 55 9.08 8.10 -2.40
CA GLY A 55 9.04 6.64 -2.39
C GLY A 55 7.60 6.11 -2.44
N ALA A 56 6.70 6.67 -1.64
CA ALA A 56 5.27 6.34 -1.72
C ALA A 56 4.67 6.64 -3.10
N THR A 57 5.12 7.72 -3.75
CA THR A 57 4.67 8.07 -5.11
C THR A 57 5.13 7.03 -6.13
N LEU A 58 6.38 6.56 -6.05
CA LEU A 58 6.90 5.49 -6.91
C LEU A 58 6.17 4.17 -6.71
N LEU A 59 5.83 3.80 -5.46
CA LEU A 59 5.04 2.61 -5.17
C LEU A 59 3.63 2.70 -5.77
N LEU A 60 3.00 3.87 -5.68
CA LEU A 60 1.68 4.10 -6.28
C LEU A 60 1.73 4.02 -7.80
N ASP A 61 2.74 4.60 -8.45
CA ASP A 61 2.93 4.53 -9.90
C ASP A 61 3.21 3.09 -10.37
N TRP A 62 4.03 2.36 -9.62
CA TRP A 62 4.29 0.95 -9.87
C TRP A 62 2.99 0.14 -9.83
N LEU A 63 2.13 0.39 -8.85
CA LEU A 63 0.86 -0.31 -8.72
C LEU A 63 -0.18 0.15 -9.76
N ALA A 64 -0.18 1.44 -10.11
CA ALA A 64 -1.05 2.00 -11.15
C ALA A 64 -0.79 1.36 -12.52
N ARG A 65 0.42 0.85 -12.77
CA ARG A 65 0.78 0.14 -14.01
C ARG A 65 -0.07 -1.11 -14.28
N PHE A 66 -0.68 -1.70 -13.25
CA PHE A 66 -1.59 -2.84 -13.38
C PHE A 66 -2.99 -2.44 -13.85
N SER A 67 -3.36 -1.15 -13.81
CA SER A 67 -4.62 -0.66 -14.39
C SER A 67 -4.50 -0.49 -15.92
N PRO A 68 -5.44 -1.05 -16.71
CA PRO A 68 -5.47 -0.84 -18.15
C PRO A 68 -5.73 0.62 -18.54
N GLU A 69 -6.49 1.39 -17.75
CA GLU A 69 -6.70 2.83 -18.02
C GLU A 69 -5.40 3.64 -17.91
N HIS A 70 -4.49 3.27 -17.00
CA HIS A 70 -3.18 3.94 -16.88
C HIS A 70 -2.29 3.65 -18.09
N ARG A 71 -2.34 2.41 -18.60
CA ARG A 71 -1.60 2.00 -19.80
C ARG A 71 -2.14 2.67 -21.06
N ASP A 72 -3.46 2.77 -21.21
CA ASP A 72 -4.09 3.43 -22.34
C ASP A 72 -3.79 4.93 -22.37
N ARG A 73 -3.67 5.59 -21.21
CA ARG A 73 -3.30 7.01 -21.14
C ARG A 73 -1.84 7.24 -21.56
N VAL A 74 -0.91 6.40 -21.13
CA VAL A 74 0.50 6.47 -21.56
C VAL A 74 0.61 6.23 -23.06
N VAL A 75 -0.07 5.20 -23.59
CA VAL A 75 -0.02 4.88 -25.03
C VAL A 75 -0.72 5.93 -25.90
N ARG A 76 -1.81 6.56 -25.44
CA ARG A 76 -2.58 7.55 -26.22
C ARG A 76 -2.15 9.00 -26.02
N HIS A 77 -1.28 9.31 -25.07
CA HIS A 77 -0.77 10.68 -24.86
C HIS A 77 0.75 10.80 -25.11
N GLU A 78 1.46 9.69 -25.31
CA GLU A 78 2.89 9.68 -25.68
C GLU A 78 3.15 9.16 -27.11
N ALA A 79 2.11 8.88 -27.91
CA ALA A 79 2.18 8.57 -29.34
C ALA A 79 1.58 9.71 -30.18
#